data_AF-A0A927AUM8-F1
#
_entry.id   AF-A0A927AUM8-F1
#
_cell.length_a   1.000
_cell.length_b   1.000
_cell.length_c   1.000
_cell.angle_alpha   90.00
_cell.angle_beta   90.00
_cell.angle_gamma   90.00
#
_symmetry.space_group_name_H-M   'P 1'
#
loop_
_entity.id
_entity.type
_entity.pdbx_description
1 polymer ?
#
loop_
_entity_poly.entity_id
_entity_poly.type
_entity_poly.pdbx_seq_one_letter_code
_entity_poly.pdbx_strand_id
1 'polypeptide(L)'
;MSFFSNTLFCIFVSCYILCCSSDNRDELKVKLVQYKNINIQLDTSTAPYTTCAQLLPNPGQKSEKLYTLNENTNSIQVYDLLTNNKVEDIQLSIDGPYGIGEICSFFY
;
A
#
# COMPACT_ATOMS: atom_id res chain seq x y z
N MET A 1 50.32 22.09 46.60
CA MET A 1 49.04 21.35 46.55
C MET A 1 48.22 21.87 45.38
N SER A 2 48.41 21.31 44.18
CA SER A 2 47.67 21.70 42.98
C SER A 2 47.72 20.58 41.94
N PHE A 3 47.33 19.36 42.34
CA PHE A 3 47.34 18.20 41.45
C PHE A 3 45.97 17.53 41.29
N PHE A 4 44.93 18.02 41.96
CA PHE A 4 43.57 17.49 41.86
C PHE A 4 42.64 18.24 40.88
N SER A 5 42.98 19.47 40.48
CA SER A 5 42.11 20.30 39.63
C SER A 5 42.22 19.95 38.13
N ASN A 6 43.43 19.70 37.62
CA ASN A 6 43.65 19.42 36.20
C ASN A 6 43.20 18.02 35.76
N THR A 7 43.33 17.02 36.65
CA THR A 7 42.97 15.63 36.34
C THR A 7 41.46 15.45 36.21
N LEU A 8 40.68 16.21 36.99
CA LEU A 8 39.21 16.17 36.93
C LEU A 8 38.68 16.86 35.65
N PHE A 9 39.32 17.95 35.21
CA PHE A 9 38.94 18.66 33.99
C PHE A 9 39.19 17.83 32.73
N CYS A 10 40.28 17.06 32.68
CA CYS A 10 40.59 16.18 31.55
C CYS A 10 39.60 15.02 31.38
N ILE A 11 39.03 14.50 32.48
CA ILE A 11 38.03 13.42 32.45
C ILE A 11 36.67 13.92 31.96
N PHE A 12 36.29 15.15 32.31
CA PHE A 12 35.05 15.76 31.83
C PHE A 12 35.10 16.10 30.34
N VAL A 13 36.24 16.58 29.84
CA VAL A 13 36.42 16.94 28.42
C VAL A 13 36.52 15.68 27.55
N SER A 14 37.15 14.60 28.02
CA SER A 14 37.24 13.35 27.25
C SER A 14 35.88 12.65 27.10
N CYS A 15 35.01 12.71 28.12
CA CYS A 15 33.63 12.19 28.04
C CYS A 15 32.75 12.97 27.06
N TYR A 16 32.96 14.28 26.91
CA TYR A 16 32.20 15.11 25.95
C TYR A 16 32.52 14.77 24.49
N ILE A 17 33.73 14.26 24.21
CA ILE A 17 34.17 13.93 22.84
C ILE A 17 33.72 12.51 22.44
N LEU A 18 33.50 11.62 23.42
CA LEU A 18 33.07 10.23 23.19
C LEU A 18 31.54 10.06 23.02
N CYS A 19 30.73 11.06 23.41
CA CYS A 19 29.28 11.04 23.22
C CYS A 19 28.81 11.37 21.80
N CYS A 20 29.70 11.82 20.90
CA CYS A 20 29.42 11.91 19.46
C CYS A 20 29.80 10.59 18.78
N SER A 21 29.29 9.47 19.29
CA SER A 21 29.16 8.27 18.46
C SER A 21 28.06 8.59 17.46
N SER A 22 28.44 9.10 16.29
CA SER A 22 27.54 9.28 15.16
C SER A 22 26.84 7.95 14.96
N ASP A 23 25.53 7.95 15.18
CA ASP A 23 24.62 6.85 14.91
C ASP A 23 24.66 6.62 13.39
N ASN A 24 25.74 6.00 12.89
CA ASN A 24 25.89 5.53 11.53
C ASN A 24 25.03 4.28 11.42
N ARG A 25 23.71 4.47 11.52
CA ARG A 25 22.78 3.53 10.94
C ARG A 25 22.97 3.72 9.45
N ASP A 26 23.72 2.81 8.85
CA ASP A 26 23.65 2.59 7.42
C ASP A 26 22.17 2.38 7.10
N GLU A 27 21.49 3.44 6.66
CA GLU A 27 20.15 3.33 6.12
C GLU A 27 20.25 2.41 4.93
N LEU A 28 19.71 1.20 5.06
CA LEU A 28 19.52 0.27 3.97
C LEU A 28 18.77 1.03 2.86
N LYS A 29 19.51 1.44 1.83
CA LYS A 29 18.96 2.12 0.65
C LYS A 29 18.19 1.10 -0.17
N VAL A 30 16.98 0.78 0.26
CA VAL A 30 16.05 -0.05 -0.49
C VAL A 30 15.47 0.82 -1.58
N LYS A 31 15.63 0.39 -2.83
CA LYS A 31 14.99 1.03 -3.98
C LYS A 31 13.87 0.12 -4.47
N LEU A 32 12.69 0.69 -4.65
CA LEU A 32 11.60 0.00 -5.35
C LEU A 32 12.01 -0.21 -6.82
N VAL A 33 11.94 -1.45 -7.26
CA VAL A 33 12.14 -1.84 -8.66
C VAL A 33 10.81 -2.38 -9.17
N GLN A 34 10.43 -1.98 -10.37
CA GLN A 34 9.24 -2.49 -11.03
C GLN A 34 9.32 -4.01 -11.19
N TYR A 35 8.32 -4.73 -10.69
CA TYR A 35 8.28 -6.20 -10.73
C TYR A 35 7.44 -6.74 -11.90
N LYS A 36 6.21 -6.23 -12.07
CA LYS A 36 5.26 -6.72 -13.08
C LYS A 36 4.37 -5.58 -13.59
N ASN A 37 4.06 -5.61 -14.88
CA ASN A 37 2.97 -4.82 -15.46
C ASN A 37 1.72 -5.70 -15.59
N ILE A 38 0.59 -5.15 -15.20
CA ILE A 38 -0.71 -5.79 -15.32
C ILE A 38 -1.50 -4.99 -16.36
N ASN A 39 -1.88 -5.66 -17.45
CA ASN A 39 -2.63 -5.06 -18.54
C ASN A 39 -4.00 -5.72 -18.59
N ILE A 40 -5.03 -4.98 -18.16
CA ILE A 40 -6.41 -5.43 -18.18
C ILE A 40 -7.09 -4.82 -19.41
N GLN A 41 -7.71 -5.67 -20.23
CA GLN A 41 -8.52 -5.21 -21.35
C GLN A 41 -9.87 -4.71 -20.81
N LEU A 42 -10.19 -3.45 -21.10
CA LEU A 42 -11.46 -2.84 -20.68
C LEU A 42 -12.48 -2.91 -21.80
N ASP A 43 -13.74 -3.10 -21.43
CA ASP A 43 -14.89 -2.98 -22.33
C ASP A 43 -15.47 -1.55 -22.30
N THR A 44 -16.42 -1.26 -23.19
CA THR A 44 -17.06 0.06 -23.29
C THR A 44 -17.89 0.44 -22.05
N SER A 45 -18.28 -0.53 -21.23
CA SER A 45 -19.03 -0.31 -19.99
C SER A 45 -18.14 -0.05 -18.78
N THR A 46 -16.82 -0.21 -18.92
CA THR A 46 -15.87 -0.10 -17.81
C THR A 46 -15.16 1.24 -17.83
N ALA A 47 -15.21 1.96 -16.71
CA ALA A 47 -14.43 3.18 -16.54
C ALA A 47 -12.92 2.86 -16.53
N PRO A 48 -12.07 3.68 -17.18
CA PRO A 48 -10.62 3.47 -17.15
C PRO A 48 -9.96 3.87 -15.83
N TYR A 49 -10.74 4.34 -14.87
CA TYR A 49 -10.33 4.69 -13.52
C TYR A 49 -11.36 4.18 -12.52
N THR A 50 -10.93 4.02 -11.28
CA THR A 50 -11.80 3.70 -10.16
C THR A 50 -11.39 4.52 -8.95
N THR A 51 -12.37 4.93 -8.15
CA THR A 51 -12.17 5.57 -6.84
C THR A 51 -11.83 4.55 -5.76
N CYS A 52 -12.18 3.28 -5.97
CA CYS A 52 -11.96 2.21 -5.01
C CYS A 52 -11.44 0.94 -5.69
N ALA A 53 -10.29 0.46 -5.24
CA ALA A 53 -9.71 -0.80 -5.67
C ALA A 53 -9.14 -1.57 -4.49
N GLN A 54 -9.35 -2.89 -4.46
CA GLN A 54 -8.81 -3.77 -3.43
C GLN A 54 -8.18 -5.01 -4.06
N LEU A 55 -6.97 -5.34 -3.61
CA LEU A 55 -6.26 -6.54 -4.00
C LEU A 55 -6.43 -7.59 -2.91
N LEU A 56 -7.08 -8.70 -3.24
CA LEU A 56 -7.37 -9.77 -2.29
C LEU A 56 -6.76 -11.09 -2.76
N PRO A 57 -6.19 -11.91 -1.86
CA PRO A 57 -5.71 -13.23 -2.20
C PRO A 57 -6.89 -14.12 -2.60
N ASN A 58 -6.71 -14.93 -3.64
CA ASN A 58 -7.73 -15.89 -4.05
C ASN A 58 -7.62 -17.17 -3.18
N PRO A 59 -8.61 -17.49 -2.33
CA PRO A 59 -8.51 -18.63 -1.42
C PRO A 59 -8.31 -19.94 -2.20
N GLY A 60 -7.23 -20.67 -1.88
CA GLY A 60 -6.91 -21.94 -2.54
C GLY A 60 -6.18 -21.81 -3.88
N GLN A 61 -5.89 -20.60 -4.35
CA GLN A 61 -5.03 -20.36 -5.51
C GLN A 61 -3.84 -19.48 -5.12
N LYS A 62 -2.73 -19.57 -5.88
CA LYS A 62 -1.59 -18.64 -5.77
C LYS A 62 -1.82 -17.36 -6.59
N SER A 63 -3.07 -17.00 -6.86
CA SER A 63 -3.44 -15.81 -7.60
C SER A 63 -4.08 -14.78 -6.68
N GLU A 64 -4.05 -13.53 -7.11
CA GLU A 64 -4.73 -12.42 -6.46
C GLU A 64 -5.85 -11.95 -7.38
N LYS A 65 -6.95 -11.51 -6.77
CA LYS A 65 -8.06 -10.88 -7.46
C LYS A 65 -8.03 -9.38 -7.17
N LEU A 66 -8.22 -8.60 -8.22
CA LEU A 66 -8.39 -7.16 -8.13
C LEU A 66 -9.89 -6.84 -8.21
N TYR A 67 -10.43 -6.27 -7.14
CA TYR A 67 -11.78 -5.76 -7.07
C TYR A 67 -11.74 -4.27 -7.37
N THR A 68 -12.57 -3.78 -8.29
CA THR A 68 -12.64 -2.37 -8.66
C THR A 68 -14.09 -1.90 -8.72
N LEU A 69 -14.33 -0.70 -8.21
CA LEU A 69 -15.63 -0.04 -8.35
C LEU A 69 -15.80 0.53 -9.76
N ASN A 70 -16.91 0.23 -10.40
CA ASN A 70 -17.34 0.89 -11.62
C ASN A 70 -18.60 1.72 -11.35
N GLU A 71 -18.40 3.01 -11.13
CA GLU A 71 -19.47 3.97 -10.81
C GLU A 71 -20.44 4.15 -11.98
N ASN A 72 -19.97 4.04 -13.24
CA ASN A 72 -20.84 4.19 -14.42
C ASN A 72 -21.96 3.15 -14.48
N THR A 73 -21.70 1.97 -13.93
CA THR A 73 -22.67 0.86 -13.91
C THR A 73 -23.13 0.51 -12.50
N ASN A 74 -22.68 1.23 -11.46
CA ASN A 74 -22.93 0.89 -10.06
C ASN A 74 -22.64 -0.60 -9.75
N SER A 75 -21.44 -1.06 -10.09
CA SER A 75 -21.03 -2.46 -9.95
C SER A 75 -19.62 -2.60 -9.38
N ILE A 76 -19.34 -3.76 -8.78
CA ILE A 76 -17.98 -4.16 -8.40
C ILE A 76 -17.48 -5.18 -9.41
N GLN A 77 -16.47 -4.81 -10.17
CA GLN A 77 -15.85 -5.68 -11.16
C GLN A 77 -14.65 -6.40 -10.56
N VAL A 78 -14.52 -7.69 -10.84
CA VAL A 78 -13.47 -8.54 -10.29
C VAL A 78 -12.60 -9.07 -11.42
N TYR A 79 -11.30 -8.87 -11.30
CA TYR A 79 -10.30 -9.30 -12.27
C TYR A 79 -9.36 -10.33 -11.66
N ASP A 80 -9.10 -11.42 -12.38
CA ASP A 80 -8.04 -12.37 -12.04
C ASP A 80 -6.72 -11.89 -12.64
N LEU A 81 -5.72 -11.65 -11.80
CA LEU A 81 -4.41 -11.11 -12.21
C LEU A 81 -3.45 -12.15 -12.78
N LEU A 82 -3.84 -13.43 -12.76
CA LEU A 82 -3.14 -14.50 -13.49
C LEU A 82 -3.52 -14.46 -14.98
N THR A 83 -4.82 -14.33 -15.27
CA THR A 83 -5.35 -14.31 -16.63
C THR A 83 -5.54 -12.91 -17.21
N ASN A 84 -5.46 -11.87 -16.38
CA ASN A 84 -5.75 -10.46 -16.70
C ASN A 84 -7.14 -10.23 -17.31
N ASN A 85 -8.14 -11.02 -16.89
CA ASN A 85 -9.49 -10.96 -17.42
C ASN A 85 -10.50 -10.64 -16.32
N LYS A 86 -11.61 -10.00 -16.69
CA LYS A 86 -12.78 -9.86 -15.80
C LYS A 86 -13.39 -11.25 -15.59
N VAL A 87 -13.55 -11.64 -14.33
CA VAL A 87 -14.11 -12.95 -13.95
C VAL A 87 -15.47 -12.83 -13.30
N GLU A 88 -15.80 -11.65 -12.76
CA GLU A 88 -17.08 -11.39 -12.10
C GLU A 88 -17.45 -9.92 -12.23
N ASP A 89 -18.77 -9.66 -12.24
CA ASP A 89 -19.34 -8.33 -12.28
C ASP A 89 -20.55 -8.31 -11.32
N ILE A 90 -20.35 -7.74 -10.14
CA ILE A 90 -21.33 -7.72 -9.06
C ILE A 90 -22.17 -6.46 -9.19
N GLN A 91 -23.32 -6.60 -9.82
CA GLN A 91 -24.27 -5.51 -10.02
C GLN A 91 -24.94 -5.11 -8.69
N LEU A 92 -24.93 -3.83 -8.37
CA LEU A 92 -25.58 -3.30 -7.17
C LEU A 92 -26.83 -2.53 -7.57
N SER A 93 -27.96 -2.92 -6.98
CA SER A 93 -29.24 -2.26 -7.22
C SER A 93 -29.23 -0.87 -6.59
N ILE A 94 -29.57 0.14 -7.38
CA ILE A 94 -29.75 1.51 -6.88
C ILE A 94 -31.07 1.59 -6.10
N ASP A 95 -32.14 1.06 -6.70
CA ASP A 95 -33.52 1.11 -6.17
C ASP A 95 -34.05 -0.26 -5.74
N GLY A 96 -35.21 -0.24 -5.07
CA GLY A 96 -35.96 -1.43 -4.67
C GLY A 96 -35.73 -1.83 -3.20
N PRO A 97 -36.34 -2.94 -2.74
CA PRO A 97 -36.26 -3.36 -1.34
C PRO A 97 -34.84 -3.73 -0.88
N TYR A 98 -33.93 -3.99 -1.84
CA TYR A 98 -32.51 -4.25 -1.63
C TYR A 98 -31.62 -3.17 -2.28
N GLY A 99 -32.20 -2.03 -2.66
CA GLY A 99 -31.47 -0.91 -3.24
C GLY A 99 -30.54 -0.28 -2.23
N ILE A 100 -29.29 -0.04 -2.63
CA ILE A 100 -28.27 0.57 -1.79
C ILE A 100 -27.87 1.97 -2.27
N GLY A 101 -28.54 2.48 -3.30
CA GLY A 101 -28.19 3.73 -3.97
C GLY A 101 -26.93 3.62 -4.85
N GLU A 102 -26.42 4.78 -5.25
CA GLU A 102 -25.12 4.90 -5.90
C GLU A 102 -24.01 4.73 -4.87
N ILE A 103 -23.06 3.83 -5.13
CA ILE A 103 -21.93 3.59 -4.24
C ILE A 103 -20.67 4.32 -4.74
N CYS A 104 -19.92 4.88 -3.80
CA CYS A 104 -18.65 5.57 -4.06
C CYS A 104 -17.42 4.84 -3.47
N SER A 105 -17.65 3.78 -2.69
CA SER A 105 -16.61 2.90 -2.16
C SER A 105 -17.20 1.57 -1.70
N PHE A 106 -16.36 0.57 -1.54
CA PHE A 106 -16.72 -0.70 -0.94
C PHE A 106 -15.56 -1.24 -0.10
N PHE A 107 -15.86 -2.20 0.78
CA PHE A 107 -14.88 -2.96 1.53
C PHE A 107 -15.31 -4.42 1.58
N TYR A 108 -14.36 -5.33 1.36
CA TYR A 108 -14.61 -6.77 1.30
C TYR A 108 -13.85 -7.51 2.39
#